data_AF-A0A519QAZ5-F1
#
_entry.id   AF-A0A519QAZ5-F1
#
_cell.length_a   1.000
_cell.length_b   1.000
_cell.length_c   1.000
_cell.angle_alpha   90.00
_cell.angle_beta   90.00
_cell.angle_gamma   90.00
#
_symmetry.space_group_name_H-M   'P 1'
#
loop_
_entity.id
_entity.type
_entity.pdbx_description
1 polymer ?
#
loop_
_entity_poly.entity_id
_entity_poly.type
_entity_poly.pdbx_seq_one_letter_code
_entity_poly.pdbx_strand_id
1 'polypeptide(L)'
;MVLHTDDWMSDDATIAIADGLAMTGTREVLSVMADRIAGPGRSVLVLGYAGWGEGQLDEELSENAWLIAEADMDLIFDEDHEGKWNRVLAKLGVDASFLSTQAGRA
;
A
#
# COMPACT_ATOMS: atom_id res chain seq x y z
N MET A 1 -4.01 -8.21 -8.75
CA MET A 1 -5.12 -7.44 -8.17
C MET A 1 -4.91 -5.99 -8.54
N VAL A 2 -5.97 -5.19 -8.66
CA VAL A 2 -5.83 -3.76 -8.91
C VAL A 2 -6.25 -3.03 -7.64
N LEU A 3 -5.35 -2.23 -7.09
CA LEU A 3 -5.65 -1.26 -6.04
C LEU A 3 -6.00 0.06 -6.73
N HIS A 4 -7.09 0.69 -6.32
CA HIS A 4 -7.59 1.90 -6.95
C HIS A 4 -8.33 2.80 -5.95
N THR A 5 -8.66 4.01 -6.36
CA THR A 5 -9.55 4.91 -5.64
C THR A 5 -10.99 4.36 -5.60
N ASP A 6 -11.75 4.69 -4.57
CA ASP A 6 -13.14 4.23 -4.34
C ASP A 6 -14.19 4.97 -5.18
N ASP A 7 -13.76 5.86 -6.08
CA ASP A 7 -14.59 6.53 -7.08
C ASP A 7 -15.08 5.58 -8.20
N TRP A 8 -14.53 4.37 -8.24
CA TRP A 8 -15.02 3.26 -9.04
C TRP A 8 -15.21 2.01 -8.17
N MET A 9 -16.38 1.39 -8.25
CA MET A 9 -16.73 0.17 -7.51
C MET A 9 -17.50 -0.79 -8.41
N SER A 10 -17.21 -2.08 -8.27
CA SER A 10 -17.99 -3.16 -8.86
C SER A 10 -18.62 -3.99 -7.75
N ASP A 11 -19.96 -4.10 -7.76
CA ASP A 11 -20.77 -4.68 -6.67
C ASP A 11 -20.29 -6.07 -6.21
N ASP A 12 -19.91 -6.95 -7.15
CA ASP A 12 -19.58 -8.35 -6.85
C ASP A 12 -18.06 -8.65 -6.81
N ALA A 13 -17.22 -7.65 -7.02
CA ALA A 13 -15.79 -7.86 -7.32
C ALA A 13 -14.84 -6.94 -6.56
N THR A 14 -15.35 -5.83 -6.03
CA THR A 14 -14.56 -4.81 -5.35
C THR A 14 -14.74 -4.92 -3.84
N ILE A 15 -13.62 -4.88 -3.13
CA ILE A 15 -13.57 -4.80 -1.67
C ILE A 15 -13.13 -3.39 -1.31
N ALA A 16 -13.95 -2.68 -0.53
CA ALA A 16 -13.57 -1.40 0.04
C ALA A 16 -12.49 -1.59 1.11
N ILE A 17 -11.46 -0.77 1.06
CA ILE A 17 -10.41 -0.61 2.07
C ILE A 17 -10.67 0.72 2.80
N ALA A 18 -9.87 1.05 3.80
CA ALA A 18 -9.89 2.36 4.46
C ALA A 18 -9.41 3.49 3.52
N ASP A 19 -9.70 4.73 3.91
CA ASP A 19 -9.12 5.97 3.34
C ASP A 19 -9.35 6.16 1.83
N GLY A 20 -10.53 5.78 1.35
CA GLY A 20 -10.92 5.95 -0.05
C GLY A 20 -10.19 5.01 -1.02
N LEU A 21 -9.63 3.92 -0.49
CA LEU A 21 -9.02 2.85 -1.28
C LEU A 21 -10.01 1.72 -1.50
N ALA A 22 -9.90 1.11 -2.67
CA ALA A 22 -10.66 -0.07 -3.05
C ALA A 22 -9.77 -1.03 -3.82
N MET A 23 -10.09 -2.32 -3.74
CA MET A 23 -9.31 -3.37 -4.38
C MET A 23 -10.20 -4.34 -5.13
N THR A 24 -9.83 -4.63 -6.37
CA THR A 24 -10.58 -5.53 -7.25
C THR A 24 -9.67 -6.64 -7.77
N GLY A 25 -10.14 -7.88 -7.63
CA GLY A 25 -9.38 -9.09 -7.96
C GLY A 25 -9.71 -9.73 -9.31
N THR A 26 -10.64 -9.17 -10.08
CA THR A 26 -11.15 -9.76 -11.32
C THR A 26 -10.28 -9.42 -12.53
N ARG A 27 -10.57 -10.00 -13.70
CA ARG A 27 -9.80 -9.70 -14.93
C ARG A 27 -10.30 -8.44 -15.62
N GLU A 28 -11.59 -8.17 -15.46
CA GLU A 28 -12.32 -7.06 -16.07
C GLU A 28 -11.77 -5.70 -15.62
N VAL A 29 -11.30 -5.60 -14.37
CA VAL A 29 -10.70 -4.35 -13.86
C VAL A 29 -9.44 -3.96 -14.62
N LEU A 30 -8.74 -4.90 -15.29
CA LEU A 30 -7.57 -4.57 -16.11
C LEU A 30 -7.92 -3.71 -17.32
N SER A 31 -9.10 -3.92 -17.92
CA SER A 31 -9.58 -3.03 -18.98
C SER A 31 -10.08 -1.71 -18.42
N VAL A 32 -10.75 -1.75 -17.26
CA VAL A 32 -11.32 -0.55 -16.63
C VAL A 32 -10.24 0.41 -16.16
N MET A 33 -9.16 -0.08 -15.57
CA MET A 33 -8.06 0.77 -15.09
C MET A 33 -7.34 1.53 -16.21
N ALA A 34 -7.49 1.09 -17.46
CA ALA A 34 -6.96 1.79 -18.63
C ALA A 34 -7.93 2.86 -19.18
N ASP A 35 -9.19 2.87 -18.76
CA ASP A 35 -10.20 3.85 -19.16
C ASP A 35 -10.07 5.12 -18.32
N ARG A 36 -9.67 6.22 -18.95
CA ARG A 36 -9.46 7.52 -18.28
C ARG A 36 -10.75 8.28 -17.97
N ILE A 37 -11.90 7.82 -18.47
CA ILE A 37 -13.20 8.48 -18.30
C ILE A 37 -14.09 7.68 -17.35
N ALA A 38 -14.20 6.37 -17.57
CA ALA A 38 -15.09 5.49 -16.81
C ALA A 38 -14.37 4.65 -15.73
N GLY A 39 -13.04 4.63 -15.75
CA GLY A 39 -12.23 3.94 -14.75
C GLY A 39 -11.97 4.79 -13.49
N PRO A 40 -11.29 4.21 -12.49
CA PRO A 40 -10.92 4.94 -11.27
C PRO A 40 -9.94 6.07 -11.56
N GLY A 41 -10.02 7.15 -10.79
CA GLY A 41 -9.13 8.31 -10.93
C GLY A 41 -7.65 7.96 -10.75
N ARG A 42 -7.32 7.02 -9.85
CA ARG A 42 -5.97 6.46 -9.69
C ARG A 42 -6.02 4.96 -9.51
N SER A 43 -5.06 4.24 -10.09
CA SER A 43 -4.97 2.78 -9.96
C SER A 43 -3.54 2.28 -10.09
N VAL A 44 -3.26 1.13 -9.48
CA VAL A 44 -1.99 0.41 -9.59
C VAL A 44 -2.25 -1.09 -9.64
N LEU A 45 -1.54 -1.76 -10.55
CA LEU A 45 -1.55 -3.22 -10.64
C LEU A 45 -0.57 -3.81 -9.62
N VAL A 46 -1.07 -4.68 -8.76
CA VAL A 46 -0.27 -5.38 -7.75
C VAL A 46 -0.28 -6.88 -8.03
N LEU A 47 0.91 -7.49 -8.01
CA LEU A 47 1.11 -8.92 -8.21
C LEU A 47 1.70 -9.53 -6.93
N GLY A 48 1.01 -10.51 -6.38
CA GLY A 48 1.33 -11.08 -5.07
C GLY A 48 0.79 -10.25 -3.91
N TYR A 49 1.03 -10.73 -2.69
CA TYR A 49 0.70 -10.04 -1.45
C TYR A 49 1.69 -10.47 -0.37
N ALA A 50 1.91 -9.60 0.61
CA ALA A 50 2.50 -9.99 1.88
C ALA A 50 1.36 -10.40 2.82
N GLY A 51 1.53 -11.53 3.49
CA GLY A 51 0.57 -12.04 4.47
C GLY A 51 1.31 -12.42 5.74
N TRP A 52 0.65 -12.22 6.87
CA TRP A 52 1.16 -12.57 8.19
C TRP A 52 0.40 -13.77 8.73
N GLY A 53 1.12 -14.66 9.40
CA GLY A 53 0.52 -15.68 10.26
C GLY A 53 -0.16 -15.06 11.48
N GLU A 54 -0.90 -15.88 12.22
CA GLU A 54 -1.52 -15.46 13.48
C GLU A 54 -0.45 -14.92 14.45
N GLY A 55 -0.65 -13.70 14.97
CA GLY A 55 0.25 -13.04 15.92
C GLY A 55 1.60 -12.56 15.35
N GLN A 56 1.96 -12.95 14.13
CA GLN A 56 3.28 -12.65 13.55
C GLN A 56 3.52 -11.13 13.41
N LEU A 57 2.52 -10.38 12.92
CA LEU A 57 2.66 -8.93 12.74
C LEU A 57 2.87 -8.22 14.09
N ASP A 58 2.13 -8.63 15.12
CA ASP A 58 2.25 -8.06 16.47
C ASP A 58 3.62 -8.34 17.08
N GLU A 59 4.14 -9.56 16.90
CA GLU A 59 5.49 -9.94 17.32
C GLU A 59 6.55 -9.08 16.61
N GLU A 60 6.50 -8.98 15.28
CA GLU A 60 7.44 -8.20 14.48
C GLU A 60 7.39 -6.69 14.83
N LEU A 61 6.20 -6.16 15.12
CA LEU A 61 6.04 -4.79 15.61
C LEU A 61 6.66 -4.59 16.99
N SER A 62 6.49 -5.55 17.90
CA SER A 62 7.09 -5.50 19.24
C SER A 62 8.63 -5.55 19.20
N GLU A 63 9.21 -6.20 18.19
CA GLU A 63 10.64 -6.25 17.93
C GLU A 63 11.17 -5.00 17.19
N ASN A 64 10.31 -4.01 16.93
CA ASN A 64 10.63 -2.82 16.11
C ASN A 64 11.16 -3.17 14.71
N ALA A 65 10.73 -4.31 14.15
CA ALA A 65 11.11 -4.71 12.80
C ALA A 65 10.40 -3.88 11.71
N TRP A 66 9.26 -3.28 12.05
CA TRP A 66 8.47 -2.42 11.15
C TRP A 66 8.30 -1.02 11.70
N LEU A 67 8.30 -0.05 10.79
CA LEU A 67 7.82 1.30 11.04
C LEU A 67 6.42 1.45 10.45
N ILE A 68 5.51 2.04 11.22
CA ILE A 68 4.13 2.31 10.79
C ILE A 68 4.01 3.79 10.44
N ALA A 69 3.45 4.08 9.27
CA ALA A 69 3.02 5.40 8.86
C ALA A 69 1.54 5.36 8.46
N GLU A 70 0.86 6.50 8.56
CA GLU A 70 -0.48 6.66 8.00
C GLU A 70 -0.46 6.45 6.48
N ALA A 71 -1.53 5.86 5.96
CA ALA A 71 -1.69 5.67 4.53
C ALA A 71 -1.79 7.04 3.85
N ASP A 72 -1.06 7.20 2.74
CA ASP A 72 -1.04 8.42 1.97
C ASP A 72 -1.25 8.07 0.50
N MET A 73 -2.36 8.55 -0.07
CA MET A 73 -2.75 8.20 -1.43
C MET A 73 -1.73 8.70 -2.48
N ASP A 74 -1.07 9.83 -2.23
CA ASP A 74 -0.10 10.37 -3.17
C ASP A 74 1.15 9.48 -3.18
N LEU A 75 1.56 8.97 -2.02
CA LEU A 75 2.64 7.97 -1.93
C LEU A 75 2.23 6.61 -2.50
N ILE A 76 1.01 6.15 -2.25
CA ILE A 76 0.53 4.85 -2.75
C ILE A 76 0.54 4.84 -4.28
N PHE A 77 -0.03 5.85 -4.92
CA PHE A 77 -0.19 5.92 -6.38
C PHE A 77 0.96 6.62 -7.12
N ASP A 78 2.01 7.06 -6.44
CA ASP A 78 3.15 7.72 -7.10
C ASP A 78 3.87 6.79 -8.09
N GLU A 79 4.42 7.37 -9.15
CA GLU A 79 5.27 6.69 -10.13
C GLU A 79 6.74 6.64 -9.68
N ASP A 80 7.17 7.56 -8.81
CA ASP A 80 8.51 7.58 -8.21
C ASP A 80 8.61 6.55 -7.07
N HIS A 81 8.77 5.29 -7.45
CA HIS A 81 8.92 4.16 -6.54
C HIS A 81 10.15 4.28 -5.64
N GLU A 82 11.27 4.80 -6.15
CA GLU A 82 12.53 4.91 -5.40
C GLU A 82 12.42 6.00 -4.32
N GLY A 83 11.78 7.13 -4.62
CA GLY A 83 11.58 8.22 -3.68
C GLY A 83 10.49 7.98 -2.64
N LYS A 84 9.59 6.99 -2.82
CA LYS A 84 8.53 6.67 -1.84
C LYS A 84 9.09 6.41 -0.45
N TRP A 85 10.14 5.58 -0.37
CA TRP A 85 10.75 5.18 0.91
C TRP A 85 11.27 6.38 1.70
N ASN A 86 12.10 7.21 1.05
CA ASN A 86 12.67 8.40 1.68
C ASN A 86 11.60 9.40 2.12
N ARG A 87 10.53 9.55 1.33
CA ARG A 87 9.41 10.44 1.68
C ARG A 87 8.59 9.94 2.85
N VAL A 88 8.32 8.64 2.94
CA VAL A 88 7.64 8.05 4.12
C VAL A 88 8.49 8.24 5.37
N LEU A 89 9.79 7.94 5.31
CA LEU A 89 10.68 8.12 6.45
C LEU A 89 10.77 9.58 6.90
N ALA A 90 10.88 10.51 5.96
CA ALA A 90 10.86 11.94 6.25
C ALA A 90 9.53 12.38 6.93
N LYS A 91 8.39 11.81 6.53
CA LYS A 91 7.09 12.07 7.19
C LYS A 91 7.05 11.56 8.64
N LEU A 92 7.72 10.45 8.91
CA LEU A 92 7.87 9.91 10.27
C LEU A 92 8.91 10.66 11.11
N GLY A 93 9.65 11.60 10.52
CA GLY A 93 10.78 12.26 11.18
C GLY A 93 11.97 11.33 11.43
N VAL A 94 12.06 10.22 10.69
CA VAL A 94 13.12 9.22 10.79
C VAL A 94 14.09 9.40 9.63
N ASP A 95 15.39 9.44 9.92
CA ASP A 95 16.42 9.38 8.88
C ASP A 95 16.72 7.91 8.55
N ALA A 96 16.71 7.57 7.26
CA ALA A 96 17.04 6.22 6.77
C ALA A 96 18.41 5.74 7.25
N SER A 97 19.34 6.66 7.53
CA SER A 97 20.67 6.35 8.05
C SER A 97 20.67 5.82 9.49
N PHE A 98 19.60 6.03 10.26
CA PHE A 98 19.41 5.45 11.60
C PHE A 98 18.76 4.06 11.57
N LEU A 99 18.28 3.59 10.41
CA LEU A 99 17.79 2.23 10.24
C LEU A 99 18.97 1.27 10.11
N SER A 100 19.55 0.93 11.27
CA SER A 100 20.57 -0.10 11.38
C SER A 100 19.97 -1.47 11.01
N THR A 101 20.69 -2.26 10.22
CA THR A 101 20.34 -3.66 9.90
C THR A 101 20.46 -4.63 11.08
N GLN A 102 20.78 -4.12 12.27
CA GLN A 102 20.82 -4.92 13.48
C GLN A 102 19.44 -4.87 14.15
N ALA A 103 18.67 -5.95 13.99
CA ALA A 103 17.66 -6.32 14.98
C ALA A 103 18.39 -6.53 16.32
N GLY A 104 18.57 -5.45 17.07
CA GLY A 104 19.34 -5.42 18.31
C GLY A 104 18.49 -5.93 19.45
N ARG A 105 18.65 -7.21 19.80
CA ARG A 105 18.35 -7.69 21.16
C ARG A 105 19.29 -7.00 22.15
N ALA A 106 18.73 -6.34 23.16
CA ALA A 106 19.38 -6.10 24.44
C ALA A 106 18.82 -7.10 25.47
#